data_AF-A0A5E4MZX2-F1
#
_entry.id   AF-A0A5E4MZX2-F1
#
_cell.length_a   1.000
_cell.length_b   1.000
_cell.length_c   1.000
_cell.angle_alpha   90.00
_cell.angle_beta   90.00
_cell.angle_gamma   90.00
#
_symmetry.space_group_name_H-M   'P 1'
#
loop_
_entity.id
_entity.type
_entity.pdbx_description
1 polymer ?
#
loop_
_entity_poly.entity_id
_entity_poly.type
_entity_poly.pdbx_seq_one_letter_code
_entity_poly.pdbx_strand_id
1 'polypeptide(L)'
;VILVLGDYLNTQCGACIGGTNLGEDLQKLDLGQYIISGTPGRVFDMIRCKTLRTRNIKTLVLDVANEMLNKGFKKQIYDVYSFLPPATQVLLISATLPYEILKIANKFMTDPIRILVKGRVLITTDMGQRY
;
A
#
# COMPACT_ATOMS: atom_id res chain seq x y z
N VAL A 1 8.89 5.02 9.42
CA VAL A 1 9.62 5.19 8.13
C VAL A 1 9.08 6.38 7.34
N ILE A 2 7.81 6.36 6.90
CA ILE A 2 7.26 7.44 6.06
C ILE A 2 7.25 8.81 6.77
N LEU A 3 6.90 8.86 8.07
CA LEU A 3 6.95 10.12 8.84
C LEU A 3 8.37 10.72 8.89
N VAL A 4 9.39 9.87 9.12
CA VAL A 4 10.80 10.29 9.17
C VAL A 4 11.28 10.81 7.80
N LEU A 5 10.87 10.17 6.71
CA LEU A 5 11.14 10.66 5.36
C LEU A 5 10.43 11.99 5.10
N GLY A 6 9.20 12.13 5.60
CA GLY A 6 8.44 13.37 5.58
C GLY A 6 9.21 14.52 6.19
N ASP A 7 9.69 14.34 7.41
CA ASP A 7 10.47 15.35 8.14
C ASP A 7 11.76 15.72 7.39
N TYR A 8 12.49 14.73 6.87
CA TYR A 8 13.72 14.97 6.12
C TYR A 8 13.48 15.72 4.80
N LEU A 9 12.40 15.42 4.10
CA LEU A 9 12.05 16.02 2.81
C LEU A 9 11.20 17.30 2.94
N ASN A 10 10.90 17.72 4.18
CA ASN A 10 9.96 18.81 4.47
C ASN A 10 8.59 18.61 3.79
N THR A 11 8.06 17.38 3.89
CA THR A 11 6.77 16.98 3.32
C THR A 11 5.85 16.40 4.38
N GLN A 12 4.60 16.87 4.39
CA GLN A 12 3.58 16.38 5.31
C GLN A 12 3.18 14.95 4.93
N CYS A 13 3.39 14.03 5.88
CA CYS A 13 3.05 12.62 5.73
C CYS A 13 2.12 12.15 6.85
N GLY A 14 1.11 11.37 6.49
CA GLY A 14 0.10 10.83 7.39
C GLY A 14 0.14 9.30 7.48
N ALA A 15 -0.34 8.77 8.61
CA ALA A 15 -0.58 7.35 8.79
C ALA A 15 -2.03 7.10 9.21
N CYS A 16 -2.73 6.21 8.51
CA CYS A 16 -4.12 5.83 8.75
C CYS A 16 -4.19 4.35 9.14
N ILE A 17 -3.95 4.04 10.42
CA ILE A 17 -3.94 2.68 10.95
C ILE A 17 -5.05 2.49 11.98
N GLY A 18 -5.50 1.25 12.20
CA GLY A 18 -6.46 0.95 13.25
C GLY A 18 -5.85 1.16 14.65
N GLY A 19 -6.66 1.51 15.63
CA GLY A 19 -6.23 1.73 17.02
C GLY A 19 -5.76 3.16 17.34
N THR A 20 -5.73 4.07 16.37
CA THR A 20 -5.46 5.50 16.58
C THR A 20 -6.75 6.29 16.80
N ASN A 21 -6.64 7.42 17.51
CA ASN A 21 -7.75 8.33 17.70
C ASN A 21 -8.18 8.93 16.36
N LEU A 22 -9.42 8.66 15.95
CA LEU A 22 -9.99 9.20 14.71
C LEU A 22 -9.91 10.72 14.66
N GLY A 23 -10.15 11.42 15.77
CA GLY A 23 -10.12 12.89 15.82
C GLY A 23 -8.75 13.47 15.45
N GLU A 24 -7.67 12.82 15.87
CA GLU A 24 -6.32 13.25 15.52
C GLU A 24 -5.98 12.97 14.06
N ASP A 25 -6.38 11.81 13.54
CA ASP A 25 -6.20 11.47 12.12
C ASP A 25 -6.93 12.48 11.22
N LEU A 26 -8.13 12.91 11.64
CA LEU A 26 -8.93 13.91 10.92
C LEU A 26 -8.25 15.26 10.86
N GLN A 27 -7.80 15.78 12.01
CA GLN A 27 -7.09 17.07 12.05
C GLN A 27 -5.83 17.05 11.18
N LYS A 28 -5.07 15.95 11.21
CA LYS A 28 -3.87 15.79 10.37
C LYS A 28 -4.21 15.78 8.88
N LEU A 29 -5.31 15.15 8.49
CA LEU A 29 -5.75 15.13 7.09
C LEU A 29 -6.27 16.49 6.62
N ASP A 30 -6.93 17.25 7.49
CA ASP A 30 -7.42 18.60 7.18
C ASP A 30 -6.26 19.59 6.93
N LEU A 31 -5.12 19.40 7.60
CA LEU A 31 -3.88 20.16 7.33
C LEU A 31 -3.28 19.85 5.94
N GLY A 32 -3.76 18.80 5.27
CA GLY A 32 -3.24 18.32 3.99
C GLY A 32 -2.04 17.40 4.16
N GLN A 33 -2.06 16.29 3.43
CA GLN A 33 -1.01 15.27 3.46
C GLN A 33 -0.61 14.93 2.03
N TYR A 34 0.70 14.90 1.76
CA TYR A 34 1.24 14.52 0.45
C TYR A 34 1.29 13.00 0.30
N ILE A 35 1.60 12.29 1.39
CA ILE A 35 1.71 10.84 1.44
C ILE A 35 0.87 10.33 2.60
N ILE A 36 0.07 9.30 2.35
CA ILE A 36 -0.71 8.61 3.38
C ILE A 36 -0.40 7.13 3.28
N SER A 37 -0.05 6.51 4.41
CA SER A 37 0.11 5.07 4.54
C SER A 37 -0.89 4.52 5.52
N GLY A 38 -1.56 3.41 5.20
CA GLY A 38 -2.58 2.89 6.08
C GLY A 38 -3.05 1.50 5.72
N THR A 39 -3.81 0.89 6.63
CA THR A 39 -4.44 -0.40 6.36
C THR A 39 -5.67 -0.21 5.45
N PRO A 40 -5.96 -1.15 4.53
CA PRO A 40 -7.04 -0.97 3.56
C PRO A 40 -8.40 -0.61 4.18
N GLY A 41 -8.75 -1.25 5.31
CA GLY A 41 -9.99 -0.96 6.02
C GLY A 41 -10.06 0.48 6.54
N ARG A 42 -9.00 0.97 7.20
CA ARG A 42 -8.97 2.33 7.74
C ARG A 42 -8.96 3.37 6.63
N VAL A 43 -8.16 3.16 5.58
CA VAL A 43 -8.10 4.07 4.42
C VAL A 43 -9.47 4.16 3.74
N PHE A 44 -10.13 3.01 3.53
CA PHE A 44 -11.47 2.97 2.97
C PHE A 44 -12.48 3.75 3.82
N ASP A 45 -12.47 3.57 5.14
CA ASP A 45 -13.37 4.31 6.04
C ASP A 45 -13.14 5.83 5.95
N MET A 46 -11.89 6.30 5.90
CA MET A 46 -11.56 7.72 5.76
C MET A 46 -12.03 8.30 4.41
N ILE A 47 -11.91 7.54 3.33
CA ILE A 47 -12.44 7.94 2.01
C ILE A 47 -13.98 8.02 2.07
N ARG A 48 -14.64 7.01 2.64
CA ARG A 48 -16.11 6.96 2.75
C ARG A 48 -16.66 8.10 3.60
N CYS A 49 -15.97 8.45 4.68
CA CYS A 49 -16.30 9.59 5.54
C CYS A 49 -15.98 10.95 4.91
N LYS A 50 -15.44 11.00 3.68
CA LYS A 50 -15.01 12.21 2.94
C LYS A 50 -13.90 13.00 3.61
N THR A 51 -13.15 12.37 4.49
CA THR A 51 -12.06 13.00 5.24
C THR A 51 -10.74 12.85 4.50
N LEU A 52 -10.58 11.73 3.77
CA LEU A 52 -9.55 11.58 2.76
C LEU A 52 -10.10 11.89 1.36
N ARG A 53 -9.67 13.02 0.78
CA ARG A 53 -10.04 13.44 -0.58
C ARG A 53 -9.17 12.73 -1.63
N THR A 54 -9.79 11.91 -2.48
CA THR A 54 -9.07 11.10 -3.48
C THR A 54 -8.83 11.79 -4.82
N ARG A 55 -9.50 12.93 -5.08
CA ARG A 55 -9.50 13.61 -6.40
C ARG A 55 -8.11 13.91 -6.97
N ASN A 56 -7.13 14.18 -6.11
CA ASN A 56 -5.78 14.59 -6.50
C ASN A 56 -4.74 13.48 -6.30
N ILE A 57 -5.15 12.26 -5.96
CA ILE A 57 -4.25 11.12 -5.81
C ILE A 57 -3.74 10.72 -7.19
N LYS A 58 -2.42 10.73 -7.36
CA LYS A 58 -1.75 10.35 -8.61
C LYS A 58 -1.20 8.93 -8.58
N THR A 59 -0.96 8.39 -7.39
CA THR A 59 -0.28 7.11 -7.21
C THR A 59 -0.93 6.30 -6.10
N LEU A 60 -1.17 5.02 -6.37
CA LEU A 60 -1.56 4.00 -5.39
C LEU A 60 -0.45 2.96 -5.29
N VAL A 61 0.01 2.66 -4.08
CA VAL A 61 0.99 1.60 -3.82
C VAL A 61 0.36 0.50 -2.98
N LEU A 62 0.37 -0.73 -3.49
CA LEU A 62 -0.05 -1.93 -2.79
C LEU A 62 1.20 -2.71 -2.37
N ASP A 63 1.66 -2.51 -1.15
CA ASP A 63 2.84 -3.18 -0.61
C ASP A 63 2.49 -4.52 0.08
N VAL A 64 3.26 -5.56 -0.17
CA VAL A 64 3.01 -6.92 0.33
C VAL A 64 1.59 -7.41 -0.02
N ALA A 65 1.20 -7.25 -1.28
CA ALA A 65 -0.17 -7.49 -1.73
C ALA A 65 -0.67 -8.94 -1.47
N ASN A 66 0.22 -9.94 -1.53
CA ASN A 66 -0.10 -11.32 -1.18
C ASN A 66 -0.62 -11.48 0.25
N GLU A 67 -0.04 -10.75 1.22
CA GLU A 67 -0.53 -10.79 2.61
C GLU A 67 -1.87 -10.09 2.76
N MET A 68 -2.10 -8.98 2.04
CA MET A 68 -3.37 -8.28 2.11
C MET A 68 -4.53 -9.17 1.66
N LEU A 69 -4.31 -10.01 0.62
CA LEU A 69 -5.32 -10.97 0.18
C LEU A 69 -5.55 -12.09 1.18
N ASN A 70 -4.49 -12.63 1.78
CA ASN A 70 -4.61 -13.66 2.81
C ASN A 70 -5.40 -13.17 4.04
N LYS A 71 -5.31 -11.86 4.35
CA LYS A 71 -6.07 -11.21 5.42
C LYS A 71 -7.50 -10.82 5.02
N GLY A 72 -7.94 -11.16 3.81
CA GLY A 72 -9.30 -10.89 3.35
C GLY A 72 -9.56 -9.44 2.93
N PHE A 73 -8.53 -8.61 2.74
CA PHE A 73 -8.70 -7.20 2.36
C PHE A 73 -9.03 -6.96 0.89
N LYS A 74 -9.31 -8.02 0.12
CA LYS A 74 -9.60 -7.95 -1.31
C LYS A 74 -10.70 -6.92 -1.61
N LYS A 75 -11.82 -6.98 -0.90
CA LYS A 75 -12.96 -6.08 -1.14
C LYS A 75 -12.59 -4.62 -0.89
N GLN A 76 -11.94 -4.33 0.25
CA GLN A 76 -11.54 -2.97 0.63
C GLN A 76 -10.53 -2.38 -0.36
N ILE A 77 -9.62 -3.19 -0.89
CA ILE A 77 -8.70 -2.77 -1.95
C ILE A 77 -9.46 -2.36 -3.22
N TYR A 78 -10.45 -3.16 -3.64
CA TYR A 78 -11.31 -2.82 -4.78
C TYR A 78 -12.10 -1.53 -4.54
N ASP A 79 -12.66 -1.40 -3.34
CA ASP A 79 -13.44 -0.22 -2.98
C ASP A 79 -12.56 1.03 -2.99
N VAL A 80 -11.38 1.00 -2.36
CA VAL A 80 -10.41 2.11 -2.40
C VAL A 80 -10.07 2.49 -3.83
N TYR A 81 -9.71 1.52 -4.68
CA TYR A 81 -9.39 1.77 -6.09
C TYR A 81 -10.56 2.44 -6.84
N SER A 82 -11.80 2.05 -6.56
CA SER A 82 -12.98 2.62 -7.21
C SER A 82 -13.21 4.11 -6.93
N PHE A 83 -12.68 4.63 -5.81
CA PHE A 83 -12.72 6.06 -5.48
C PHE A 83 -11.57 6.86 -6.08
N LEU A 84 -10.58 6.22 -6.70
CA LEU A 84 -9.42 6.90 -7.25
C LEU A 84 -9.70 7.43 -8.66
N PRO A 85 -9.04 8.53 -9.07
CA PRO A 85 -9.11 9.02 -10.43
C PRO A 85 -8.64 7.97 -11.46
N PRO A 86 -9.21 7.91 -12.67
CA PRO A 86 -8.78 6.96 -13.71
C PRO A 86 -7.31 7.11 -14.13
N ALA A 87 -6.73 8.29 -13.96
CA ALA A 87 -5.32 8.58 -14.27
C ALA A 87 -4.34 8.13 -13.18
N THR A 88 -4.81 7.41 -12.14
CA THR A 88 -3.97 6.98 -11.04
C THR A 88 -2.99 5.90 -11.49
N GLN A 89 -1.69 6.14 -11.29
CA GLN A 89 -0.67 5.11 -11.47
C GLN A 89 -0.72 4.12 -10.31
N VAL A 90 -0.80 2.83 -10.60
CA VAL A 90 -0.82 1.77 -9.58
C VAL A 90 0.52 1.04 -9.58
N LEU A 91 1.11 0.90 -8.40
CA LEU A 91 2.27 0.05 -8.13
C LEU A 91 1.83 -1.10 -7.23
N LEU A 92 2.15 -2.33 -7.61
CA LEU A 92 1.88 -3.53 -6.81
C LEU A 92 3.18 -4.23 -6.52
N ILE A 93 3.47 -4.40 -5.24
CA ILE A 93 4.65 -5.06 -4.72
C ILE A 93 4.17 -6.31 -3.98
N SER A 94 4.72 -7.47 -4.35
CA SER A 94 4.30 -8.74 -3.78
C SER A 94 5.46 -9.72 -3.82
N ALA A 95 5.64 -10.49 -2.74
CA ALA A 95 6.66 -11.53 -2.67
C ALA A 95 6.30 -12.75 -3.52
N THR A 96 5.00 -13.03 -3.64
CA THR A 96 4.46 -14.13 -4.45
C THR A 96 3.40 -13.60 -5.42
N LEU A 97 3.21 -14.30 -6.54
CA LEU A 97 2.24 -13.92 -7.58
C LEU A 97 1.21 -15.04 -7.80
N PRO A 98 0.36 -15.37 -6.81
CA PRO A 98 -0.76 -16.27 -7.03
C PRO A 98 -1.75 -15.66 -8.03
N TYR A 99 -2.61 -16.50 -8.61
CA TYR A 99 -3.57 -16.10 -9.62
C TYR A 99 -4.46 -14.91 -9.20
N GLU A 100 -4.83 -14.82 -7.92
CA GLU A 100 -5.64 -13.71 -7.41
C GLU A 100 -4.89 -12.37 -7.42
N ILE A 101 -3.58 -12.35 -7.20
CA ILE A 101 -2.76 -11.13 -7.34
C ILE A 101 -2.66 -10.72 -8.81
N LEU A 102 -2.50 -11.68 -9.72
CA LEU A 102 -2.46 -11.41 -11.17
C LEU A 102 -3.78 -10.81 -11.67
N LYS A 103 -4.93 -11.30 -11.18
CA LYS A 103 -6.24 -10.70 -11.47
C LYS A 103 -6.33 -9.25 -11.02
N ILE A 104 -5.80 -8.93 -9.84
CA ILE A 104 -5.80 -7.56 -9.31
C ILE A 104 -4.90 -6.66 -10.15
N ALA A 105 -3.69 -7.12 -10.46
CA ALA A 105 -2.77 -6.39 -11.34
C ALA A 105 -3.43 -6.08 -12.70
N ASN A 106 -4.02 -7.08 -13.36
CA ASN A 106 -4.68 -6.90 -14.66
C ASN A 106 -5.92 -5.98 -14.60
N LYS A 107 -6.58 -5.88 -13.44
CA LYS A 107 -7.77 -5.03 -13.28
C LYS A 107 -7.42 -3.59 -12.91
N PHE A 108 -6.33 -3.36 -12.19
CA PHE A 108 -5.96 -2.03 -11.68
C PHE A 108 -4.89 -1.34 -12.51
N MET A 109 -4.14 -2.08 -13.32
CA MET A 109 -3.03 -1.55 -14.09
C MET A 109 -3.33 -1.62 -15.58
N THR A 110 -2.98 -0.55 -16.27
CA THR A 110 -2.94 -0.51 -17.74
C THR A 110 -1.51 -0.76 -18.18
N ASP A 111 -1.28 -1.86 -18.92
CA ASP A 111 0.03 -2.25 -19.46
C ASP A 111 1.20 -2.21 -18.43
N PRO A 112 1.15 -3.05 -17.37
CA PRO A 112 2.13 -2.98 -16.29
C PRO A 112 3.51 -3.51 -16.69
N ILE A 113 4.55 -2.73 -16.39
CA ILE A 113 5.94 -3.19 -16.44
C ILE A 113 6.18 -4.15 -15.27
N ARG A 114 6.60 -5.38 -15.59
CA ARG A 114 6.88 -6.42 -14.58
C ARG A 114 8.38 -6.47 -14.29
N ILE A 115 8.75 -6.15 -13.05
CA ILE A 115 10.12 -6.26 -12.56
C ILE A 115 10.20 -7.47 -11.63
N LEU A 116 10.89 -8.53 -12.06
CA LEU A 116 11.14 -9.72 -11.25
C LEU A 116 12.59 -9.74 -10.80
N VAL A 117 12.81 -9.60 -9.50
CA VAL A 117 14.14 -9.74 -8.90
C VAL A 117 14.34 -11.20 -8.51
N LYS A 118 15.23 -11.92 -9.19
CA LYS A 118 15.67 -13.25 -8.73
C LYS A 118 16.54 -13.06 -7.49
N GLY A 119 16.04 -13.50 -6.33
CA GLY A 119 16.87 -13.60 -5.13
C GLY A 119 18.03 -14.56 -5.35
N ARG A 120 19.23 -14.21 -4.87
CA ARG A 120 20.30 -15.20 -4.70
C ARG A 120 19.88 -16.13 -3.57
N VAL A 121 19.73 -17.42 -3.86
CA VAL A 121 19.61 -18.44 -2.80
C VAL A 121 20.97 -18.47 -2.09
N LEU A 122 21.02 -17.91 -0.89
CA LEU A 122 22.15 -18.12 0.01
C LEU A 122 22.01 -19.54 0.57
N ILE A 123 22.58 -20.50 -0.14
CA ILE A 123 22.83 -21.83 0.43
C ILE A 123 23.99 -21.62 1.41
N THR A 124 23.72 -21.58 2.70
CA THR A 124 24.77 -21.72 3.72
C THR A 124 25.28 -23.15 3.65
N THR A 125 26.27 -23.39 2.79
CA THR A 125 27.05 -24.63 2.73
C THR A 125 28.20 -24.57 3.74
N ASP A 126 27.91 -24.30 5.00
CA ASP A 126 28.89 -24.54 6.07
C ASP A 126 28.22 -24.80 7.41
N MET A 127 27.86 -26.06 7.63
CA MET A 127 27.81 -26.66 8.96
C MET A 127 28.59 -27.96 8.86
N GLY A 128 29.92 -27.84 8.76
CA GLY A 128 30.82 -28.95 8.97
C GLY A 128 30.54 -29.61 10.31
N GLN A 129 29.92 -30.78 10.29
CA GLN A 129 29.97 -31.71 11.41
C GLN A 129 31.41 -32.22 11.51
N ARG A 130 32.18 -31.66 12.44
CA ARG A 130 33.38 -32.29 12.97
C ARG A 130 32.98 -33.05 14.22
N TYR A 131 32.99 -34.39 14.10
CA TYR A 131 33.27 -35.27 15.22
C TYR A 131 34.79 -35.31 15.44
#